data_AF-A0A847VDY4-F1
#
_entry.id   AF-A0A847VDY4-F1
#
_cell.length_a   1.000
_cell.length_b   1.000
_cell.length_c   1.000
_cell.angle_alpha   90.00
_cell.angle_beta   90.00
_cell.angle_gamma   90.00
#
_symmetry.space_group_name_H-M   'P 1'
#
loop_
_entity.id
_entity.type
_entity.pdbx_description
1 polymer ?
#
loop_
_entity_poly.entity_id
_entity_poly.type
_entity_poly.pdbx_seq_one_letter_code
_entity_poly.pdbx_strand_id
1 'polypeptide(L)'
;MIKKLRKLLFTISLLLLLTLPYAKILAQSESLKVDNTVNIYFFWGVGCPHCEKEKVFLERLKQEYPEVNILDFEVWGDRDNLDLMLQFAKLLDIDVQGVPFTVIGEHYIIGWLSDD
;
A
#
# COMPACT_ATOMS: atom_id res chain seq x y z
N MET A 1 -57.68 20.41 -25.13
CA MET A 1 -56.77 19.74 -24.16
C MET A 1 -55.34 19.53 -24.70
N ILE A 2 -55.14 19.23 -25.99
CA ILE A 2 -53.82 18.92 -26.61
C ILE A 2 -52.78 20.06 -26.54
N LYS A 3 -53.21 21.33 -26.60
CA LYS A 3 -52.28 22.49 -26.52
C LYS A 3 -51.60 22.65 -25.15
N LYS A 4 -52.28 22.27 -24.06
CA LYS A 4 -51.73 22.30 -22.70
C LYS A 4 -50.73 21.14 -22.50
N LEU A 5 -51.02 19.97 -23.08
CA LEU A 5 -50.12 18.82 -23.07
C LEU A 5 -48.82 19.09 -23.84
N ARG A 6 -48.91 19.76 -25.00
CA ARG A 6 -47.73 20.15 -25.78
C ARG A 6 -46.86 21.17 -25.03
N LYS A 7 -47.46 22.15 -24.36
CA LYS A 7 -46.72 23.09 -23.49
C LYS A 7 -46.06 22.38 -22.31
N LEU A 8 -46.77 21.42 -21.68
CA LEU A 8 -46.25 20.66 -20.55
C LEU A 8 -45.04 19.78 -20.95
N LEU A 9 -45.12 19.12 -22.11
CA LEU A 9 -44.02 18.32 -22.65
C LEU A 9 -42.80 19.18 -22.99
N PHE A 10 -43.00 20.37 -23.56
CA PHE A 10 -41.92 21.33 -23.83
C PHE A 10 -41.26 21.85 -22.54
N THR A 11 -42.04 22.14 -21.49
CA THR A 11 -41.49 22.60 -20.21
C THR A 11 -40.70 21.51 -19.49
N ILE A 12 -41.17 20.25 -19.53
CA ILE A 12 -40.45 19.12 -18.92
C ILE A 12 -39.14 18.85 -19.68
N SER A 13 -39.17 18.87 -21.02
CA SER A 13 -37.97 18.71 -21.84
C SER A 13 -36.94 19.81 -21.57
N LEU A 14 -37.36 21.08 -21.46
CA LEU A 14 -36.47 22.19 -21.16
C LEU A 14 -35.86 22.11 -19.76
N LEU A 15 -36.66 21.70 -18.76
CA LEU A 15 -36.18 21.52 -17.39
C LEU A 15 -35.18 20.35 -17.29
N LEU A 16 -35.40 19.27 -18.05
CA LEU A 16 -34.50 18.12 -18.11
C LEU A 16 -33.16 18.47 -18.80
N LEU A 17 -33.18 19.32 -19.83
CA LEU A 17 -31.97 19.82 -20.49
C LEU A 17 -31.13 20.74 -19.59
N LEU A 18 -31.77 21.50 -18.69
CA LEU A 18 -31.09 22.41 -17.78
C LEU A 18 -30.39 21.71 -16.60
N THR A 19 -30.83 20.50 -16.22
CA THR A 19 -30.27 19.77 -15.07
C THR A 19 -29.14 18.79 -15.44
N LEU A 20 -29.06 18.34 -16.70
CA LEU A 20 -28.01 17.45 -17.20
C LEU A 20 -26.55 17.94 -17.03
N PRO A 21 -26.20 19.23 -17.22
CA PRO A 21 -24.82 19.68 -17.07
C PRO A 21 -24.33 19.72 -15.61
N TYR A 22 -25.24 19.74 -14.62
CA TYR A 22 -24.87 19.83 -13.20
C TYR A 22 -24.37 18.50 -12.61
N ALA A 23 -24.69 17.36 -13.24
CA ALA A 23 -24.27 16.04 -12.75
C ALA A 23 -22.74 15.83 -12.85
N LYS A 24 -22.05 16.56 -13.73
CA LYS A 24 -20.59 16.40 -13.94
C LYS A 24 -19.73 17.12 -12.89
N ILE A 25 -20.30 18.06 -12.14
CA ILE A 25 -19.55 18.90 -11.18
C ILE A 25 -19.22 18.13 -9.89
N LEU A 26 -20.03 17.13 -9.52
CA LEU A 26 -19.85 16.36 -8.28
C LEU A 26 -18.83 15.21 -8.39
N ALA A 27 -18.37 14.88 -9.59
CA ALA A 27 -17.49 13.73 -9.84
C ALA A 27 -15.99 14.05 -9.76
N GLN A 28 -15.58 15.31 -9.52
CA GLN A 28 -14.19 15.75 -9.61
C GLN A 28 -13.55 16.14 -8.26
N SER A 29 -14.01 15.57 -7.14
CA SER A 29 -13.39 15.78 -5.84
C SER A 29 -13.02 14.47 -5.14
N GLU A 30 -12.30 13.59 -5.84
CA GLU A 30 -11.37 12.70 -5.14
C GLU A 30 -10.05 13.45 -5.07
N SER A 31 -9.76 14.01 -3.89
CA SER A 31 -8.37 14.36 -3.58
C SER A 31 -7.56 13.08 -3.73
N LEU A 32 -6.62 13.08 -4.68
CA LEU A 32 -5.57 12.07 -4.75
C LEU A 32 -4.91 12.03 -3.38
N LYS A 33 -5.30 11.07 -2.54
CA LYS A 33 -4.57 10.75 -1.32
C LYS A 33 -3.24 10.22 -1.82
N VAL A 34 -2.21 11.06 -1.79
CA VAL A 34 -0.84 10.59 -1.96
C VAL A 34 -0.59 9.67 -0.78
N ASP A 35 -0.53 8.37 -1.07
CA ASP A 35 -0.19 7.36 -0.09
C ASP A 35 1.30 7.50 0.20
N ASN A 36 1.62 8.19 1.30
CA ASN A 36 2.99 8.39 1.75
C ASN A 36 3.53 7.16 2.52
N THR A 37 2.81 6.04 2.50
CA THR A 37 3.22 4.84 3.23
C THR A 37 4.54 4.29 2.69
N VAL A 38 5.50 4.07 3.59
CA VAL A 38 6.78 3.43 3.30
C VAL A 38 6.72 1.99 3.77
N ASN A 39 6.66 1.05 2.83
CA ASN A 39 6.65 -0.38 3.16
C ASN A 39 8.07 -0.90 3.41
N ILE A 40 8.26 -1.54 4.56
CA ILE A 40 9.47 -2.27 4.93
C ILE A 40 9.10 -3.75 4.98
N TYR A 41 9.72 -4.57 4.13
CA TYR A 41 9.53 -6.02 4.11
C TYR A 41 10.62 -6.66 4.95
N PHE A 42 10.26 -7.31 6.05
CA PHE A 42 11.18 -7.89 7.01
C PHE A 42 11.02 -9.42 7.03
N PHE A 43 11.97 -10.14 6.45
CA PHE A 43 12.00 -11.59 6.44
C PHE A 43 12.82 -12.09 7.64
N TRP A 44 12.23 -12.98 8.45
CA TRP A 44 12.79 -13.40 9.74
C TRP A 44 12.56 -14.90 10.01
N GLY A 45 13.16 -15.42 11.08
CA GLY A 45 13.03 -16.83 11.49
C GLY A 45 12.77 -17.00 12.98
N VAL A 46 11.95 -17.98 13.37
CA VAL A 46 11.68 -18.28 14.80
C VAL A 46 12.96 -18.67 15.52
N GLY A 47 13.31 -17.92 16.58
CA GLY A 47 14.51 -18.16 17.39
C GLY A 47 15.81 -17.59 16.80
N CYS A 48 15.72 -16.74 15.77
CA CYS A 48 16.83 -15.98 15.21
C CYS A 48 17.19 -14.78 16.12
N PRO A 49 18.35 -14.78 16.82
CA PRO A 49 18.67 -13.72 17.78
C PRO A 49 18.86 -12.34 17.15
N HIS A 50 19.33 -12.31 15.90
CA HIS A 50 19.53 -11.06 15.14
C HIS A 50 18.20 -10.47 14.67
N CYS A 51 17.25 -11.33 14.29
CA CYS A 51 15.91 -10.92 13.89
C CYS A 51 15.15 -10.30 15.08
N GLU A 52 15.29 -10.86 16.29
CA GLU A 52 14.68 -10.30 17.50
C GLU A 52 15.19 -8.89 17.80
N LYS A 53 16.50 -8.66 17.62
CA LYS A 53 17.10 -7.32 17.80
C LYS A 53 16.59 -6.33 16.76
N GLU A 54 16.54 -6.73 15.49
CA GLU A 54 16.03 -5.86 14.42
C GLU A 54 14.55 -5.54 14.62
N LYS A 55 13.74 -6.51 15.07
CA LYS A 55 12.33 -6.30 15.38
C LYS A 55 12.13 -5.19 16.41
N VAL A 56 12.95 -5.13 17.46
CA VAL A 56 12.90 -4.04 18.46
C VAL A 56 13.23 -2.68 17.85
N PHE A 57 14.19 -2.62 16.94
CA PHE A 57 14.50 -1.40 16.19
C PHE A 57 13.33 -0.99 15.29
N LEU A 58 12.77 -1.91 14.50
CA LEU A 58 11.66 -1.67 13.59
C LEU A 58 10.41 -1.19 14.34
N GLU A 59 10.09 -1.75 15.51
CA GLU A 59 8.98 -1.26 16.35
C GLU A 59 9.18 0.18 16.84
N ARG A 60 10.42 0.57 17.18
CA ARG A 60 10.74 1.98 17.49
C ARG A 60 10.60 2.87 16.25
N LEU A 61 11.09 2.40 15.10
CA LEU A 61 11.01 3.12 13.83
C LEU A 61 9.55 3.44 13.46
N LYS A 62 8.64 2.48 13.61
CA LYS A 62 7.21 2.66 13.37
C LYS A 62 6.55 3.68 14.31
N GLN A 63 7.04 3.81 15.54
CA GLN A 63 6.55 4.84 16.47
C GLN A 63 7.03 6.23 16.10
N GLU A 64 8.25 6.35 15.56
CA GLU A 64 8.84 7.62 15.14
C GLU A 64 8.30 8.10 13.78
N TYR A 65 8.04 7.15 12.87
CA TYR A 65 7.55 7.42 11.52
C TYR A 65 6.23 6.68 11.27
N PRO A 66 5.07 7.30 11.56
CA PRO A 66 3.75 6.66 11.41
C PRO A 66 3.39 6.24 9.98
N GLU A 67 4.07 6.80 8.99
CA GLU A 67 3.97 6.40 7.58
C GLU A 67 4.68 5.08 7.28
N VAL A 68 5.54 4.58 8.18
CA VAL A 68 6.22 3.29 8.00
C VAL A 68 5.27 2.14 8.29
N ASN A 69 5.11 1.27 7.30
CA ASN A 69 4.39 0.02 7.42
C ASN A 69 5.39 -1.15 7.35
N ILE A 70 5.52 -1.88 8.45
CA ILE A 70 6.37 -3.08 8.52
C ILE A 70 5.52 -4.29 8.18
N LEU A 71 5.97 -5.04 7.18
CA LEU A 71 5.42 -6.31 6.75
C LEU A 71 6.43 -7.40 7.12
N ASP A 72 6.15 -8.15 8.18
CA ASP A 72 7.04 -9.19 8.67
C ASP A 72 6.64 -10.59 8.22
N PHE A 73 7.60 -11.36 7.72
CA PHE A 73 7.41 -12.67 7.11
C PHE A 73 8.35 -13.70 7.74
N GLU A 74 7.80 -14.66 8.46
CA GLU A 74 8.57 -15.78 9.02
C GLU A 74 8.84 -16.80 7.91
N VAL A 75 10.09 -17.20 7.67
CA VAL A 75 10.47 -17.99 6.48
C VAL A 75 10.95 -19.42 6.80
N TRP A 76 11.17 -19.78 8.06
CA TRP A 76 11.63 -21.14 8.40
C TRP A 76 10.48 -22.14 8.53
N GLY A 77 9.32 -21.68 8.98
CA GLY A 77 8.09 -22.47 9.13
C GLY A 77 7.06 -22.25 8.02
N ASP A 78 7.20 -21.21 7.22
CA ASP A 78 6.25 -20.86 6.16
C ASP A 78 6.93 -20.80 4.78
N ARG A 79 6.51 -21.71 3.89
CA ARG A 79 7.07 -21.83 2.54
C ARG A 79 6.65 -20.71 1.62
N ASP A 80 5.45 -20.17 1.77
CA ASP A 80 4.96 -19.09 0.90
C ASP A 80 5.75 -17.80 1.19
N ASN A 81 6.07 -17.57 2.46
CA ASN A 81 6.96 -16.47 2.87
C ASN A 81 8.39 -16.66 2.40
N LEU A 82 8.92 -17.89 2.43
CA LEU A 82 10.23 -18.20 1.88
C LEU A 82 10.26 -17.95 0.36
N ASP A 83 9.24 -18.37 -0.37
CA ASP A 83 9.13 -18.13 -1.81
C ASP A 83 9.02 -16.63 -2.12
N LEU A 84 8.31 -15.86 -1.29
CA LEU A 84 8.30 -14.40 -1.39
C LEU A 84 9.70 -13.80 -1.17
N MET A 85 10.43 -14.25 -0.15
CA MET A 85 11.80 -13.81 0.10
C MET A 85 12.72 -14.03 -1.11
N LEU A 86 12.62 -15.22 -1.73
CA LEU A 86 13.40 -15.56 -2.92
C LEU A 86 12.99 -14.74 -4.16
N GLN A 87 11.72 -14.36 -4.28
CA GLN A 87 11.26 -13.45 -5.34
C GLN A 87 11.88 -12.05 -5.18
N PHE A 88 11.94 -11.53 -3.96
CA PHE A 88 12.64 -10.26 -3.69
C PHE A 88 14.13 -10.35 -4.00
N ALA A 89 14.79 -11.43 -3.58
CA ALA A 89 16.20 -11.65 -3.88
C ALA A 89 16.48 -11.67 -5.39
N LYS A 90 15.63 -12.36 -6.15
CA LYS A 90 15.70 -12.38 -7.61
C LYS A 90 15.45 -11.01 -8.25
N LEU A 91 14.46 -10.27 -7.75
CA LEU A 91 14.13 -8.94 -8.28
C LEU A 91 15.27 -7.94 -8.08
N LEU A 92 15.96 -8.04 -6.95
CA LEU A 92 17.10 -7.20 -6.58
C LEU A 92 18.44 -7.70 -7.14
N ASP A 93 18.46 -8.86 -7.82
CA ASP A 93 19.66 -9.55 -8.33
C ASP A 93 20.71 -9.81 -7.24
N ILE A 94 20.25 -10.29 -6.08
CA ILE A 94 21.10 -10.59 -4.91
C ILE A 94 21.00 -12.06 -4.52
N ASP A 95 22.07 -12.54 -3.90
CA ASP A 95 22.10 -13.86 -3.28
C ASP A 95 21.82 -13.75 -1.78
N VAL A 96 20.60 -14.10 -1.36
CA VAL A 96 20.19 -14.11 0.05
C VAL A 96 20.22 -15.54 0.59
N GLN A 97 21.01 -15.77 1.63
CA GLN A 97 21.26 -17.10 2.20
C GLN A 97 20.60 -17.32 3.56
N GLY A 98 19.93 -16.31 4.12
CA GLY A 98 19.33 -16.40 5.43
C GLY A 98 18.68 -15.10 5.90
N VAL A 99 18.36 -15.09 7.19
CA VAL A 99 17.63 -14.02 7.87
C VAL A 99 18.48 -13.40 9.01
N PRO A 100 18.19 -12.15 9.42
CA PRO A 100 17.16 -11.28 8.86
C PRO A 100 17.51 -10.74 7.47
N PHE A 101 16.49 -10.51 6.66
CA PHE A 101 16.61 -9.84 5.37
C PHE A 101 15.52 -8.78 5.25
N THR A 102 15.91 -7.55 5.02
CA THR A 102 15.01 -6.39 5.05
C THR A 102 15.07 -5.64 3.74
N VAL A 103 13.92 -5.31 3.15
CA VAL A 103 13.79 -4.60 1.86
C VAL A 103 12.95 -3.34 2.02
N ILE A 104 13.43 -2.24 1.45
CA ILE A 104 12.79 -0.92 1.43
C ILE A 104 12.92 -0.33 0.03
N GLY A 105 11.88 -0.47 -0.79
CA GLY A 105 11.95 -0.10 -2.21
C GLY A 105 13.03 -0.90 -2.94
N GLU A 106 14.03 -0.22 -3.51
CA GLU A 106 15.19 -0.82 -4.17
C GLU A 106 16.38 -1.07 -3.21
N HIS A 107 16.28 -0.60 -1.97
CA HIS A 107 17.31 -0.79 -0.95
C HIS A 107 17.05 -2.05 -0.13
N TYR A 108 18.12 -2.66 0.36
CA TYR A 108 18.03 -3.86 1.18
C TYR A 108 19.16 -3.96 2.20
N ILE A 109 18.94 -4.77 3.24
CA ILE A 109 19.89 -5.09 4.31
C ILE A 109 19.85 -6.62 4.52
N ILE A 110 21.03 -7.24 4.57
CA ILE A 110 21.17 -8.68 4.87
C ILE A 110 21.91 -8.81 6.21
N GLY A 111 21.27 -9.48 7.16
CA GLY A 111 21.76 -9.62 8.53
C GLY A 111 21.55 -8.35 9.36
N TRP A 112 21.70 -8.50 10.69
CA TRP A 112 21.55 -7.39 11.63
C TRP A 112 22.49 -7.55 12.81
N LEU A 113 23.29 -6.53 13.11
CA LEU A 113 24.22 -6.55 14.24
C LEU A 113 23.70 -5.72 15.42
N SER A 114 23.47 -4.43 15.18
CA SER A 114 23.00 -3.41 16.13
C SER A 114 22.50 -2.17 15.37
N ASP A 115 21.77 -1.27 16.06
CA ASP A 115 21.30 0.04 15.57
C ASP A 115 22.17 1.23 16.04
N ASP A 116 23.38 0.95 16.53
CA ASP A 116 24.35 1.95 17.02
C ASP A 116 25.16 2.59 15.88
#